data_AF-A0A2P8FDK8-F1
#
_entry.id   AF-A0A2P8FDK8-F1
#
_cell.length_a   1.000
_cell.length_b   1.000
_cell.length_c   1.000
_cell.angle_alpha   90.00
_cell.angle_beta   90.00
_cell.angle_gamma   90.00
#
_symmetry.space_group_name_H-M   'P 1'
#
loop_
_entity.id
_entity.type
_entity.pdbx_description
1 polymer ?
#
loop_
_entity_poly.entity_id
_entity_poly.type
_entity_poly.pdbx_seq_one_letter_code
_entity_poly.pdbx_strand_id
1 'polypeptide(L)'
;MTDGRRRRWFQSVTRRDLLVMLAAGGVAGLGHPPFDLFFLTIAGLGVAVLYLGRTQSPGQAWWLGWGLGVGYFAVSIHWIVEPFFVDPMRHGWMAPFAILFLSTGLGLFWALAFWATRRVSNAIWPLAVFLSLAELARAYVFGGFPWGMPGYVLVDSVGGQLASWLGPHGVNLFVFLLAWLVSVAASREGRQRFAPAIGAISVVAALFLTPRGDLPVATDAPVVRLVQPNAPQHLKWEPEHMRRFFDRAVLYTAVGETRPELIIWPETSVPVLLDRAGHTLDVIAEAAAGKPVVLGVNRTDGVRAYNSAVLMDAQGQVAQVYDKHHLVPFGEYIPLGNMLSWFGIRGFASQHGDGYSAGSGPVVMDLGKLGKALPLICYEAVFPQDVGGAAERPDFLMQVTNDAWFGNFSGPYQHLAQARMRAIEQGLPMVRAANTGVSAVISAKGRVTAFLPLNEEGYIDAALPPAATPTMYSRTGDLPLAFVLLVVTGLLTLRTRFKSD
;
A
#
# COMPACT_ATOMS: atom_id res chain seq x y z
N MET A 1 3.76 -9.00 48.00
CA MET A 1 3.42 -7.71 47.36
C MET A 1 3.39 -7.74 45.82
N THR A 2 3.34 -8.91 45.17
CA THR A 2 3.41 -9.07 43.71
C THR A 2 2.08 -9.37 43.02
N ASP A 3 1.01 -9.64 43.77
CA ASP A 3 -0.29 -10.07 43.22
C ASP A 3 -1.24 -8.89 42.86
N GLY A 4 -1.09 -7.74 43.53
CA GLY A 4 -1.95 -6.57 43.32
C GLY A 4 -1.73 -5.80 42.01
N ARG A 5 -0.56 -5.95 41.36
CA ARG A 5 -0.26 -5.26 40.08
C ARG A 5 -0.80 -5.99 38.86
N ARG A 6 -0.87 -7.33 38.89
CA ARG A 6 -1.39 -8.13 37.75
C ARG A 6 -2.90 -7.98 37.59
N ARG A 7 -3.66 -7.81 38.68
CA ARG A 7 -5.11 -7.62 38.64
C ARG A 7 -5.58 -6.27 38.07
N ARG A 8 -4.74 -5.23 38.03
CA ARG A 8 -5.13 -3.88 37.56
C ARG A 8 -5.27 -3.73 36.03
N TRP A 9 -4.61 -4.57 35.24
CA TRP A 9 -4.61 -4.44 33.78
C TRP A 9 -5.93 -4.84 33.12
N PHE A 10 -6.64 -5.84 33.67
CA PHE A 10 -7.90 -6.36 33.12
C PHE A 10 -9.17 -5.84 33.82
N GLN A 11 -9.08 -5.33 35.06
CA GLN A 11 -10.25 -4.97 35.87
C GLN A 11 -10.97 -3.69 35.47
N SER A 12 -10.61 -3.08 34.34
CA SER A 12 -10.94 -1.68 34.09
C SER A 12 -11.62 -1.43 32.74
N VAL A 13 -11.62 -2.40 31.82
CA VAL A 13 -12.36 -2.30 30.54
C VAL A 13 -13.44 -3.38 30.53
N THR A 14 -14.70 -2.97 30.32
CA THR A 14 -15.79 -3.94 30.25
C THR A 14 -15.74 -4.69 28.91
N ARG A 15 -16.28 -5.91 28.85
CA ARG A 15 -16.45 -6.63 27.58
C ARG A 15 -17.22 -5.80 26.54
N ARG A 16 -18.19 -5.01 27.02
CA ARG A 16 -18.98 -4.09 26.18
C ARG A 16 -18.09 -3.02 25.55
N ASP A 17 -17.18 -2.40 26.31
CA ASP A 17 -16.29 -1.38 25.77
C ASP A 17 -15.36 -1.95 24.70
N LEU A 18 -14.80 -3.14 24.93
CA LEU A 18 -14.00 -3.84 23.92
C LEU A 18 -14.78 -4.14 22.64
N LEU A 19 -16.02 -4.63 22.76
CA LEU A 19 -16.88 -4.91 21.61
C LEU A 19 -17.22 -3.62 20.85
N VAL A 20 -17.47 -2.51 21.55
CA VAL A 20 -17.70 -1.22 20.89
C VAL A 20 -16.45 -0.75 20.15
N MET A 21 -15.25 -0.89 20.74
CA MET A 21 -14.02 -0.50 20.06
C MET A 21 -13.70 -1.40 18.85
N LEU A 22 -13.92 -2.71 18.97
CA LEU A 22 -13.82 -3.64 17.85
C LEU A 22 -14.77 -3.25 16.71
N ALA A 23 -16.04 -2.97 17.04
CA ALA A 23 -17.03 -2.54 16.05
C ALA A 23 -16.67 -1.17 15.43
N ALA A 24 -16.24 -0.21 16.24
CA ALA A 24 -15.80 1.11 15.77
C ALA A 24 -14.58 1.00 14.84
N GLY A 25 -13.65 0.10 15.15
CA GLY A 25 -12.52 -0.23 14.28
C GLY A 25 -13.00 -0.81 12.96
N GLY A 26 -13.87 -1.82 13.01
CA GLY A 26 -14.42 -2.44 11.81
C GLY A 26 -15.16 -1.45 10.92
N VAL A 27 -16.00 -0.60 11.51
CA VAL A 27 -16.66 0.52 10.80
C VAL A 27 -15.63 1.47 10.19
N ALA A 28 -14.55 1.79 10.91
CA ALA A 28 -13.51 2.65 10.38
C ALA A 28 -12.74 2.02 9.20
N GLY A 29 -12.63 0.68 9.17
CA GLY A 29 -12.01 -0.05 8.06
C GLY A 29 -12.80 0.03 6.75
N LEU A 30 -14.11 0.32 6.80
CA LEU A 30 -14.98 0.47 5.62
C LEU A 30 -14.69 1.73 4.79
N GLY A 31 -13.77 2.60 5.21
CA GLY A 31 -13.33 3.70 4.37
C GLY A 31 -12.35 3.29 3.27
N HIS A 32 -11.81 2.07 3.32
CA HIS A 32 -10.94 1.55 2.27
C HIS A 32 -11.75 0.96 1.11
N PRO A 33 -11.14 0.85 -0.09
CA PRO A 33 -11.71 0.09 -1.18
C PRO A 33 -12.08 -1.35 -0.78
N PRO A 34 -13.20 -1.89 -1.27
CA PRO A 34 -14.06 -1.35 -2.33
C PRO A 34 -15.24 -0.52 -1.79
N PHE A 35 -15.30 -0.27 -0.49
CA PHE A 35 -16.44 0.40 0.13
C PHE A 35 -16.34 1.92 -0.01
N ASP A 36 -15.12 2.48 0.12
CA ASP A 36 -14.81 3.90 -0.07
C ASP A 36 -15.65 4.85 0.80
N LEU A 37 -16.13 4.36 1.95
CA LEU A 37 -16.97 5.10 2.89
C LEU A 37 -16.11 5.87 3.91
N PHE A 38 -15.27 6.80 3.43
CA PHE A 38 -14.28 7.50 4.26
C PHE A 38 -14.87 8.13 5.55
N PHE A 39 -16.13 8.58 5.50
CA PHE A 39 -16.81 9.20 6.64
C PHE A 39 -17.00 8.20 7.79
N LEU A 40 -17.08 6.90 7.50
CA LEU A 40 -17.10 5.84 8.51
C LEU A 40 -15.73 5.67 9.18
N THR A 41 -14.62 5.89 8.47
CA THR A 41 -13.28 6.01 9.07
C THR A 41 -13.24 7.12 10.10
N ILE A 42 -13.71 8.32 9.73
CA ILE A 42 -13.74 9.46 10.64
C ILE A 42 -14.67 9.18 11.84
N ALA A 43 -15.84 8.60 11.61
CA ALA A 43 -16.81 8.28 12.66
C ALA A 43 -16.28 7.21 13.64
N GLY A 44 -15.73 6.10 13.14
CA GLY A 44 -15.20 5.02 13.97
C GLY A 44 -13.97 5.45 14.77
N LEU A 45 -13.05 6.19 14.17
CA LEU A 45 -11.94 6.81 14.89
C LEU A 45 -12.44 7.85 15.91
N GLY A 46 -13.53 8.56 15.60
CA GLY A 46 -14.12 9.50 16.53
C GLY A 46 -14.75 8.86 17.76
N VAL A 47 -15.40 7.71 17.61
CA VAL A 47 -15.84 6.88 18.75
C VAL A 47 -14.65 6.56 19.64
N ALA A 48 -13.51 6.20 19.05
CA ALA A 48 -12.30 5.88 19.79
C ALA A 48 -11.75 7.06 20.60
N VAL A 49 -11.76 8.26 20.02
CA VAL A 49 -11.39 9.52 20.70
C VAL A 49 -12.29 9.75 21.93
N LEU A 50 -13.61 9.60 21.77
CA LEU A 50 -14.57 9.78 22.87
C LEU A 50 -14.37 8.74 23.99
N TYR A 51 -14.08 7.48 23.61
CA TYR A 51 -13.82 6.40 24.56
C TYR A 51 -12.50 6.60 25.31
N LEU A 52 -11.45 7.09 24.65
CA LEU A 52 -10.20 7.46 25.34
C LEU A 52 -10.44 8.50 26.44
N GLY A 53 -11.32 9.48 26.20
CA GLY A 53 -11.71 10.48 27.20
C GLY A 53 -12.33 9.92 28.48
N ARG A 54 -12.89 8.70 28.44
CA ARG A 54 -13.47 8.00 29.59
C ARG A 54 -12.45 7.15 30.35
N THR A 55 -11.26 6.94 29.78
CA THR A 55 -10.22 6.14 30.43
C THR A 55 -9.64 6.87 31.63
N GLN A 56 -9.32 6.11 32.67
CA GLN A 56 -8.68 6.58 33.90
C GLN A 56 -7.24 6.10 33.98
N SER A 57 -6.88 4.99 33.31
CA SER A 57 -5.55 4.40 33.36
C SER A 57 -4.97 4.05 31.98
N PRO A 58 -3.63 4.03 31.83
CA PRO A 58 -2.99 3.57 30.60
C PRO A 58 -3.33 2.12 30.21
N GLY A 59 -3.61 1.25 31.19
CA GLY A 59 -4.04 -0.13 30.94
C GLY A 59 -5.41 -0.22 30.27
N GLN A 60 -6.35 0.67 30.63
CA GLN A 60 -7.62 0.77 29.91
C GLN A 60 -7.41 1.24 28.47
N ALA A 61 -6.63 2.31 28.30
CA ALA A 61 -6.36 2.87 26.99
C ALA A 61 -5.71 1.83 26.06
N TRP A 62 -4.75 1.05 26.56
CA TRP A 62 -4.13 -0.07 25.84
C TRP A 62 -5.17 -1.01 25.23
N TRP A 63 -6.09 -1.54 26.04
CA TRP A 63 -7.07 -2.52 25.59
C TRP A 63 -8.11 -1.92 24.63
N LEU A 64 -8.51 -0.67 24.82
CA LEU A 64 -9.39 0.03 23.87
C LEU A 64 -8.69 0.26 22.53
N GLY A 65 -7.43 0.71 22.53
CA GLY A 65 -6.63 0.90 21.33
C GLY A 65 -6.37 -0.43 20.60
N TRP A 66 -6.12 -1.50 21.36
CA TRP A 66 -5.99 -2.85 20.80
C TRP A 66 -7.28 -3.31 20.13
N GLY A 67 -8.43 -3.19 20.80
CA GLY A 67 -9.73 -3.56 20.22
C GLY A 67 -10.05 -2.76 18.96
N LEU A 68 -9.79 -1.45 18.97
CA LEU A 68 -9.94 -0.60 17.79
C LEU A 68 -9.07 -1.07 16.63
N GLY A 69 -7.78 -1.28 16.88
CA GLY A 69 -6.84 -1.72 15.87
C GLY A 69 -7.21 -3.09 15.31
N VAL A 70 -7.55 -4.06 16.16
CA VAL A 70 -7.99 -5.40 15.74
C VAL A 70 -9.19 -5.29 14.79
N GLY A 71 -10.22 -4.53 15.17
CA GLY A 71 -11.41 -4.37 14.34
C GLY A 71 -11.12 -3.70 13.01
N TYR A 72 -10.31 -2.63 13.04
CA TYR A 72 -9.91 -1.89 11.85
C TYR A 72 -9.15 -2.77 10.88
N PHE A 73 -8.09 -3.43 11.36
CA PHE A 73 -7.25 -4.29 10.55
C PHE A 73 -8.00 -5.52 10.06
N ALA A 74 -8.85 -6.15 10.88
CA ALA A 74 -9.65 -7.30 10.45
C ALA A 74 -10.56 -6.99 9.27
N VAL A 75 -11.09 -5.76 9.19
CA VAL A 75 -11.91 -5.33 8.03
C VAL A 75 -11.02 -4.82 6.90
N SER A 76 -10.04 -3.97 7.16
CA SER A 76 -9.24 -3.36 6.09
C SER A 76 -8.32 -4.35 5.39
N ILE A 77 -7.84 -5.40 6.06
CA ILE A 77 -6.89 -6.38 5.50
C ILE A 77 -7.51 -7.77 5.32
N HIS A 78 -8.84 -7.89 5.32
CA HIS A 78 -9.50 -9.20 5.21
C HIS A 78 -9.07 -9.99 3.97
N TRP A 79 -8.66 -9.31 2.89
CA TRP A 79 -8.11 -9.90 1.67
C TRP A 79 -6.85 -10.75 1.92
N ILE A 80 -6.19 -10.66 3.08
CA ILE A 80 -5.00 -11.47 3.41
C ILE A 80 -5.29 -12.98 3.42
N VAL A 81 -6.55 -13.39 3.42
CA VAL A 81 -6.95 -14.79 3.30
C VAL A 81 -6.80 -15.34 1.89
N GLU A 82 -6.80 -14.47 0.87
CA GLU A 82 -6.85 -14.84 -0.55
C GLU A 82 -5.63 -15.68 -1.01
N PRO A 83 -4.37 -15.37 -0.61
CA PRO A 83 -3.23 -16.22 -0.94
C PRO A 83 -3.38 -17.68 -0.49
N PHE A 84 -4.06 -17.91 0.64
CA PHE A 84 -4.30 -19.25 1.18
C PHE A 84 -5.35 -20.03 0.39
N PHE A 85 -6.19 -19.34 -0.37
CA PHE A 85 -7.22 -19.93 -1.23
C PHE A 85 -6.75 -20.14 -2.68
N VAL A 86 -5.50 -19.83 -3.00
CA VAL A 86 -4.89 -20.24 -4.29
C VAL A 86 -4.74 -21.76 -4.37
N ASP A 87 -4.35 -22.40 -3.26
CA ASP A 87 -4.38 -23.87 -3.07
C ASP A 87 -5.08 -24.18 -1.73
N PRO A 88 -6.43 -24.18 -1.73
CA PRO A 88 -7.22 -24.34 -0.51
C PRO A 88 -6.98 -25.68 0.19
N MET A 89 -6.75 -26.75 -0.58
CA MET A 89 -6.53 -28.10 -0.05
C MET A 89 -5.27 -28.16 0.79
N ARG A 90 -4.24 -27.42 0.41
CA ARG A 90 -2.96 -27.39 1.13
C ARG A 90 -2.92 -26.31 2.22
N HIS A 91 -3.42 -25.12 1.94
CA HIS A 91 -3.17 -23.92 2.76
C HIS A 91 -4.42 -23.27 3.34
N GLY A 92 -5.63 -23.61 2.87
CA GLY A 92 -6.87 -22.92 3.25
C GLY A 92 -7.16 -22.94 4.75
N TRP A 93 -6.75 -23.99 5.46
CA TRP A 93 -6.90 -24.11 6.92
C TRP A 93 -6.12 -23.03 7.70
N MET A 94 -5.09 -22.42 7.10
CA MET A 94 -4.28 -21.37 7.73
C MET A 94 -4.97 -20.00 7.69
N ALA A 95 -5.93 -19.79 6.77
CA ALA A 95 -6.51 -18.48 6.51
C ALA A 95 -7.15 -17.79 7.74
N PRO A 96 -7.95 -18.48 8.59
CA PRO A 96 -8.51 -17.88 9.79
C PRO A 96 -7.43 -17.44 10.80
N PHE A 97 -6.33 -18.18 10.88
CA PHE A 97 -5.21 -17.86 11.76
C PHE A 97 -4.40 -16.67 11.23
N ALA A 98 -4.21 -16.58 9.90
CA ALA A 98 -3.50 -15.48 9.28
C ALA A 98 -4.20 -14.13 9.55
N ILE A 99 -5.51 -14.04 9.27
CA ILE A 99 -6.26 -12.80 9.54
C ILE A 99 -6.32 -12.48 11.04
N LEU A 100 -6.50 -13.49 11.90
CA LEU A 100 -6.53 -13.30 13.35
C LEU A 100 -5.19 -12.78 13.88
N PHE A 101 -4.09 -13.46 13.58
CA PHE A 101 -2.77 -13.08 14.09
C PHE A 101 -2.26 -11.77 13.49
N LEU A 102 -2.49 -11.53 12.19
CA LEU A 102 -2.08 -10.27 11.57
C LEU A 102 -2.88 -9.10 12.17
N SER A 103 -4.21 -9.19 12.24
CA SER A 103 -5.03 -8.10 12.77
C SER A 103 -4.76 -7.81 14.25
N THR A 104 -4.53 -8.87 15.05
CA THR A 104 -4.18 -8.72 16.47
C THR A 104 -2.78 -8.18 16.68
N GLY A 105 -1.81 -8.59 15.86
CA GLY A 105 -0.44 -8.07 15.87
C GLY A 105 -0.38 -6.61 15.47
N LEU A 106 -1.02 -6.23 14.36
CA LEU A 106 -1.10 -4.83 13.91
C LEU A 106 -1.86 -3.95 14.93
N GLY A 107 -2.89 -4.50 15.58
CA GLY A 107 -3.61 -3.84 16.67
C GLY A 107 -2.73 -3.45 17.86
N LEU A 108 -1.58 -4.09 18.07
CA LEU A 108 -0.63 -3.72 19.13
C LEU A 108 0.01 -2.35 18.92
N PHE A 109 0.23 -1.92 17.66
CA PHE A 109 0.73 -0.58 17.37
C PHE A 109 -0.26 0.49 17.87
N TRP A 110 -1.56 0.27 17.64
CA TRP A 110 -2.61 1.19 18.11
C TRP A 110 -2.82 1.08 19.62
N ALA A 111 -2.69 -0.12 20.21
CA ALA A 111 -2.67 -0.30 21.65
C ALA A 111 -1.57 0.54 22.33
N LEU A 112 -0.37 0.51 21.76
CA LEU A 112 0.77 1.29 22.25
C LEU A 112 0.52 2.80 22.13
N ALA A 113 -0.08 3.25 21.03
CA ALA A 113 -0.43 4.67 20.85
C ALA A 113 -1.42 5.18 21.92
N PHE A 114 -2.47 4.41 22.19
CA PHE A 114 -3.46 4.76 23.22
C PHE A 114 -2.84 4.74 24.62
N TRP A 115 -2.05 3.71 24.93
CA TRP A 115 -1.33 3.61 26.20
C TRP A 115 -0.39 4.80 26.40
N ALA A 116 0.42 5.13 25.40
CA ALA A 116 1.39 6.22 25.47
C ALA A 116 0.69 7.57 25.65
N THR A 117 -0.38 7.81 24.90
CA THR A 117 -1.24 8.99 25.04
C THR A 117 -1.68 9.19 26.48
N ARG A 118 -2.27 8.14 27.09
CA ARG A 118 -2.76 8.23 28.46
C ARG A 118 -1.63 8.29 29.50
N ARG A 119 -0.43 7.85 29.14
CA ARG A 119 0.74 7.96 30.03
C ARG A 119 1.31 9.35 30.11
N VAL A 120 1.23 10.12 29.02
CA VAL A 120 1.83 11.47 28.93
C VAL A 120 0.80 12.60 28.95
N SER A 121 -0.49 12.30 28.95
CA SER A 121 -1.52 13.36 29.01
C SER A 121 -2.87 12.82 29.46
N ASN A 122 -3.62 13.65 30.17
CA ASN A 122 -5.06 13.44 30.37
C ASN A 122 -5.89 14.06 29.23
N ALA A 123 -5.28 14.87 28.36
CA ALA A 123 -5.94 15.39 27.17
C ALA A 123 -6.03 14.31 26.08
N ILE A 124 -7.04 14.42 25.21
CA ILE A 124 -7.36 13.41 24.20
C ILE A 124 -6.65 13.69 22.87
N TRP A 125 -6.41 14.97 22.53
CA TRP A 125 -5.79 15.37 21.26
C TRP A 125 -4.40 14.73 20.97
N PRO A 126 -3.53 14.42 21.97
CA PRO A 126 -2.25 13.79 21.69
C PRO A 126 -2.39 12.39 21.07
N LEU A 127 -3.58 11.78 21.12
CA LEU A 127 -3.86 10.52 20.45
C LEU A 127 -3.52 10.57 18.96
N ALA A 128 -3.80 11.70 18.28
CA ALA A 128 -3.49 11.84 16.86
C ALA A 128 -1.98 11.77 16.59
N VAL A 129 -1.16 12.33 17.48
CA VAL A 129 0.31 12.29 17.39
C VAL A 129 0.81 10.86 17.60
N PHE A 130 0.34 10.17 18.65
CA PHE A 130 0.79 8.82 18.96
C PHE A 130 0.29 7.77 17.96
N LEU A 131 -0.92 7.92 17.42
CA LEU A 131 -1.39 7.05 16.33
C LEU A 131 -0.56 7.28 15.06
N SER A 132 -0.18 8.53 14.76
CA SER A 132 0.70 8.83 13.62
C SER A 132 2.09 8.21 13.80
N LEU A 133 2.65 8.28 15.00
CA LEU A 133 3.91 7.59 15.33
C LEU A 133 3.79 6.07 15.23
N ALA A 134 2.67 5.51 15.66
CA ALA A 134 2.41 4.06 15.55
C ALA A 134 2.29 3.62 14.09
N GLU A 135 1.60 4.39 13.25
CA GLU A 135 1.51 4.13 11.81
C GLU A 135 2.85 4.31 11.09
N LEU A 136 3.64 5.32 11.48
CA LEU A 136 5.00 5.49 10.98
C LEU A 136 5.85 4.28 11.40
N ALA A 137 5.84 3.88 12.67
CA ALA A 137 6.57 2.70 13.13
C ALA A 137 6.13 1.43 12.39
N ARG A 138 4.83 1.24 12.13
CA ARG A 138 4.28 0.11 11.38
C ARG A 138 4.79 0.04 9.94
N ALA A 139 5.21 1.17 9.35
CA ALA A 139 5.78 1.21 8.01
C ALA A 139 7.26 0.80 7.92
N TYR A 140 7.99 0.72 9.04
CA TYR A 140 9.42 0.38 9.07
C TYR A 140 9.78 -0.83 9.94
N VAL A 141 9.07 -1.06 11.04
CA VAL A 141 9.39 -2.12 12.00
C VAL A 141 9.10 -3.50 11.37
N PHE A 142 10.04 -4.45 11.55
CA PHE A 142 9.98 -5.81 10.99
C PHE A 142 9.90 -5.88 9.47
N GLY A 143 10.50 -4.92 8.76
CA GLY A 143 10.41 -4.80 7.30
C GLY A 143 9.21 -3.96 6.85
N GLY A 144 8.29 -3.63 7.77
CA GLY A 144 7.18 -2.72 7.50
C GLY A 144 5.98 -3.40 6.85
N PHE A 145 4.80 -2.89 7.18
CA PHE A 145 3.55 -3.27 6.54
C PHE A 145 2.63 -2.03 6.45
N PRO A 146 2.89 -1.07 5.55
CA PRO A 146 2.10 0.17 5.41
C PRO A 146 0.78 -0.03 4.64
N TRP A 147 0.17 -1.21 4.73
CA TRP A 147 -1.14 -1.49 4.11
C TRP A 147 -2.29 -0.95 4.96
N GLY A 148 -3.36 -0.49 4.30
CA GLY A 148 -4.57 -0.01 4.99
C GLY A 148 -4.33 1.21 5.88
N MET A 149 -3.38 2.10 5.53
CA MET A 149 -3.17 3.34 6.29
C MET A 149 -4.40 4.24 6.26
N PRO A 150 -4.86 4.79 7.40
CA PRO A 150 -6.08 5.60 7.45
C PRO A 150 -6.11 6.78 6.48
N GLY A 151 -4.96 7.37 6.13
CA GLY A 151 -4.84 8.45 5.17
C GLY A 151 -5.21 8.08 3.73
N TYR A 152 -5.12 6.79 3.36
CA TYR A 152 -5.42 6.33 2.00
C TYR A 152 -6.91 6.44 1.64
N VAL A 153 -7.81 6.52 2.63
CA VAL A 153 -9.24 6.77 2.38
C VAL A 153 -9.51 8.14 1.74
N LEU A 154 -8.50 9.03 1.73
CA LEU A 154 -8.58 10.35 1.11
C LEU A 154 -7.97 10.38 -0.29
N VAL A 155 -7.49 9.25 -0.84
CA VAL A 155 -6.80 9.18 -2.14
C VAL A 155 -7.66 9.62 -3.32
N ASP A 156 -8.98 9.72 -3.17
CA ASP A 156 -9.93 10.25 -4.17
C ASP A 156 -10.39 11.70 -3.93
N SER A 157 -10.01 12.31 -2.81
CA SER A 157 -10.42 13.66 -2.37
C SER A 157 -9.30 14.72 -2.42
N VAL A 158 -9.56 16.02 -2.48
CA VAL A 158 -8.50 17.05 -2.37
C VAL A 158 -7.61 16.84 -1.12
N GLY A 159 -8.12 16.19 -0.06
CA GLY A 159 -7.33 15.77 1.10
C GLY A 159 -6.16 14.83 0.78
N GLY A 160 -6.30 13.96 -0.22
CA GLY A 160 -5.20 13.10 -0.69
C GLY A 160 -4.01 13.90 -1.23
N GLN A 161 -4.24 15.10 -1.77
CA GLN A 161 -3.17 15.97 -2.27
C GLN A 161 -2.27 16.51 -1.16
N LEU A 162 -2.68 16.41 0.11
CA LEU A 162 -1.79 16.71 1.24
C LEU A 162 -0.55 15.81 1.25
N ALA A 163 -0.61 14.64 0.61
CA ALA A 163 0.55 13.75 0.50
C ALA A 163 1.72 14.37 -0.27
N SER A 164 1.50 15.30 -1.21
CA SER A 164 2.59 16.01 -1.90
C SER A 164 3.37 16.93 -0.95
N TRP A 165 2.76 17.34 0.17
CA TRP A 165 3.37 18.24 1.14
C TRP A 165 3.92 17.50 2.36
N LEU A 166 3.09 16.63 2.93
CA LEU A 166 3.32 16.02 4.23
C LEU A 166 3.67 14.53 4.14
N GLY A 167 3.61 13.95 2.94
CA GLY A 167 3.67 12.50 2.77
C GLY A 167 2.43 11.77 3.25
N PRO A 168 2.37 10.45 3.05
CA PRO A 168 1.20 9.63 3.35
C PRO A 168 1.01 9.50 4.87
N HIS A 169 2.10 9.48 5.65
CA HIS A 169 2.03 9.52 7.11
C HIS A 169 1.53 10.86 7.64
N GLY A 170 1.77 11.97 6.92
CA GLY A 170 1.20 13.27 7.24
C GLY A 170 -0.31 13.31 6.99
N VAL A 171 -0.78 12.61 5.95
CA VAL A 171 -2.22 12.41 5.72
C VAL A 171 -2.86 11.57 6.84
N ASN A 172 -2.16 10.57 7.39
CA ASN A 172 -2.65 9.86 8.60
C ASN A 172 -2.87 10.83 9.77
N LEU A 173 -1.88 11.69 10.06
CA LEU A 173 -1.99 12.69 11.11
C LEU A 173 -3.20 13.60 10.88
N PHE A 174 -3.39 14.06 9.64
CA PHE A 174 -4.54 14.86 9.26
C PHE A 174 -5.88 14.13 9.52
N VAL A 175 -6.00 12.86 9.12
CA VAL A 175 -7.19 12.03 9.37
C VAL A 175 -7.47 11.87 10.87
N PHE A 176 -6.45 11.61 11.68
CA PHE A 176 -6.61 11.48 13.13
C PHE A 176 -6.99 12.80 13.81
N LEU A 177 -6.41 13.93 13.38
CA LEU A 177 -6.80 15.25 13.86
C LEU A 177 -8.24 15.59 13.45
N LEU A 178 -8.66 15.23 12.25
CA LEU A 178 -10.02 15.43 11.78
C LEU A 178 -11.02 14.61 12.61
N ALA A 179 -10.72 13.33 12.86
CA ALA A 179 -11.53 12.49 13.75
C ALA A 179 -11.62 13.08 15.17
N TRP A 180 -10.52 13.61 15.70
CA TRP A 180 -10.51 14.32 16.98
C TRP A 180 -11.41 15.57 16.96
N LEU A 181 -11.29 16.42 15.93
CA LEU A 181 -12.11 17.64 15.78
C LEU A 181 -13.61 17.31 15.70
N VAL A 182 -13.99 16.34 14.86
CA VAL A 182 -15.39 15.89 14.73
C VAL A 182 -15.92 15.34 16.05
N SER A 183 -15.10 14.61 16.81
CA SER A 183 -15.48 14.07 18.12
C SER A 183 -15.70 15.15 19.16
N VAL A 184 -14.83 16.15 19.21
CA VAL A 184 -14.98 17.30 20.10
C VAL A 184 -16.25 18.06 19.75
N ALA A 185 -16.52 18.30 18.47
CA ALA A 185 -17.76 18.91 17.99
C ALA A 185 -19.02 18.12 18.38
N ALA A 186 -18.99 16.79 18.31
CA ALA A 186 -20.12 15.92 18.68
C ALA A 186 -20.33 15.78 20.20
N SER A 187 -19.35 16.16 21.03
CA SER A 187 -19.45 16.11 22.49
C SER A 187 -20.53 17.08 23.02
N ARG A 188 -20.99 16.89 24.27
CA ARG A 188 -22.01 17.77 24.88
C ARG A 188 -21.53 19.22 25.01
N GLU A 189 -20.27 19.41 25.38
CA GLU A 189 -19.63 20.74 25.48
C GLU A 189 -19.40 21.37 24.10
N GLY A 190 -19.04 20.56 23.10
CA GLY A 190 -18.91 21.00 21.71
C GLY A 190 -20.24 21.41 21.08
N ARG A 191 -21.34 20.71 21.38
CA ARG A 191 -22.69 21.06 20.89
C ARG A 191 -23.21 22.40 21.39
N GLN A 192 -22.75 22.86 22.55
CA GLN A 192 -23.04 24.22 23.03
C GLN A 192 -22.26 25.29 22.25
N ARG A 193 -21.25 24.89 21.48
CA ARG A 193 -20.46 25.73 20.56
C ARG A 193 -20.74 25.26 19.13
N PHE A 194 -21.86 25.68 18.57
CA PHE A 194 -22.36 25.23 17.26
C PHE A 194 -21.36 25.46 16.10
N ALA A 195 -20.50 26.47 16.22
CA ALA A 195 -19.53 26.88 15.19
C ALA A 195 -18.45 25.82 14.83
N PRO A 196 -17.70 25.21 15.78
CA PRO A 196 -16.70 24.18 15.46
C PRO A 196 -17.27 22.92 14.81
N ALA A 197 -18.52 22.53 15.10
CA ALA A 197 -19.16 21.40 14.45
C ALA A 197 -19.44 21.66 12.97
N ILE A 198 -19.99 22.84 12.66
CA ILE A 198 -20.19 23.29 11.28
C ILE A 198 -18.84 23.40 10.56
N GLY A 199 -17.81 23.94 11.21
CA GLY A 199 -16.47 24.04 10.65
C GLY A 199 -15.87 22.68 10.28
N ALA A 200 -15.93 21.69 11.17
CA ALA A 200 -15.40 20.35 10.92
C ALA A 200 -16.15 19.65 9.77
N ILE A 201 -17.49 19.76 9.73
CA ILE A 201 -18.31 19.23 8.64
C ILE A 201 -17.99 19.93 7.31
N SER A 202 -17.82 21.25 7.34
CA SER A 202 -17.49 22.04 6.15
C SER A 202 -16.11 21.68 5.60
N VAL A 203 -15.12 21.42 6.46
CA VAL A 203 -13.81 20.90 6.05
C VAL A 203 -13.96 19.55 5.38
N VAL A 204 -14.67 18.60 6.02
CA VAL A 204 -14.92 17.27 5.41
C VAL A 204 -15.58 17.39 4.04
N ALA A 205 -16.64 18.21 3.93
CA ALA A 205 -17.33 18.45 2.67
C ALA A 205 -16.41 19.07 1.63
N ALA A 206 -15.59 20.07 2.00
CA ALA A 206 -14.66 20.73 1.10
C ALA A 206 -13.60 19.76 0.53
N LEU A 207 -13.12 18.80 1.32
CA LEU A 207 -12.14 17.81 0.83
C LEU A 207 -12.70 16.96 -0.32
N PHE A 208 -13.99 16.63 -0.31
CA PHE A 208 -14.60 15.72 -1.29
C PHE A 208 -15.37 16.42 -2.40
N LEU A 209 -15.98 17.58 -2.13
CA LEU A 209 -16.76 18.32 -3.11
C LEU A 209 -15.90 19.22 -4.02
N THR A 210 -14.67 19.51 -3.62
CA THR A 210 -13.77 20.32 -4.45
C THR A 210 -13.17 19.46 -5.56
N PRO A 211 -13.37 19.80 -6.84
CA PRO A 211 -12.75 19.08 -7.93
C PRO A 211 -11.23 19.14 -7.84
N ARG A 212 -10.60 18.01 -8.09
CA ARG A 212 -9.14 17.94 -8.23
C ARG A 212 -8.78 18.34 -9.65
N GLY A 213 -8.15 19.51 -9.82
CA GLY A 213 -7.59 19.89 -11.10
C GLY A 213 -6.40 19.00 -11.47
N ASP A 214 -6.24 18.64 -12.74
CA ASP A 214 -5.10 17.84 -13.24
C ASP A 214 -4.13 18.64 -14.11
N LEU A 215 -2.97 18.08 -14.43
CA LEU A 215 -2.09 18.64 -15.45
C LEU A 215 -2.61 18.26 -16.85
N PRO A 216 -2.59 19.19 -17.82
CA PRO A 216 -2.98 18.87 -19.19
C PRO A 216 -1.98 17.88 -19.79
N VAL A 217 -2.50 16.84 -20.45
CA VAL A 217 -1.67 15.90 -21.23
C VAL A 217 -1.42 16.53 -22.59
N ALA A 218 -0.16 16.60 -23.02
CA ALA A 218 0.21 17.15 -24.32
C ALA A 218 -0.39 16.29 -25.45
N THR A 219 -0.77 16.92 -26.56
CA THR A 219 -1.37 16.20 -27.71
C THR A 219 -0.39 15.23 -28.37
N ASP A 220 0.90 15.47 -28.23
CA ASP A 220 2.02 14.66 -28.72
C ASP A 220 2.70 13.87 -27.59
N ALA A 221 2.04 13.73 -26.43
CA ALA A 221 2.58 12.92 -25.34
C ALA A 221 2.80 11.46 -25.79
N PRO A 222 3.94 10.84 -25.40
CA PRO A 222 4.26 9.50 -25.86
C PRO A 222 3.24 8.50 -25.31
N VAL A 223 2.87 7.53 -26.14
CA VAL A 223 1.87 6.51 -25.81
C VAL A 223 2.57 5.27 -25.26
N VAL A 224 2.09 4.76 -24.14
CA VAL A 224 2.50 3.47 -23.58
C VAL A 224 1.39 2.44 -23.77
N ARG A 225 1.77 1.17 -23.92
CA ARG A 225 0.85 0.04 -23.92
C ARG A 225 0.99 -0.79 -22.67
N LEU A 226 -0.12 -1.04 -21.99
CA LEU A 226 -0.19 -1.95 -20.84
C LEU A 226 -0.88 -3.22 -21.28
N VAL A 227 -0.20 -4.36 -21.18
CA VAL A 227 -0.73 -5.68 -21.54
C VAL A 227 -1.25 -6.39 -20.30
N GLN A 228 -2.45 -6.98 -20.38
CA GLN A 228 -3.10 -7.69 -19.30
C GLN A 228 -3.57 -9.07 -19.79
N PRO A 229 -2.79 -10.15 -19.54
CA PRO A 229 -3.11 -11.48 -20.04
C PRO A 229 -4.23 -12.18 -19.25
N ASN A 230 -4.58 -11.64 -18.07
CA ASN A 230 -5.58 -12.19 -17.15
C ASN A 230 -5.32 -13.67 -16.83
N ALA A 231 -4.19 -13.96 -16.19
CA ALA A 231 -3.81 -15.32 -15.79
C ALA A 231 -4.15 -15.57 -14.30
N PRO A 232 -5.28 -16.24 -13.97
CA PRO A 232 -5.63 -16.52 -12.57
C PRO A 232 -4.54 -17.34 -11.89
N GLN A 233 -4.25 -17.03 -10.62
CA GLN A 233 -3.06 -17.55 -9.95
C GLN A 233 -3.03 -19.08 -9.85
N HIS A 234 -4.18 -19.73 -9.64
CA HIS A 234 -4.29 -21.18 -9.51
C HIS A 234 -4.04 -21.92 -10.85
N LEU A 235 -4.26 -21.26 -12.00
CA LEU A 235 -4.03 -21.84 -13.33
C LEU A 235 -2.68 -21.44 -13.94
N LYS A 236 -2.05 -20.37 -13.43
CA LYS A 236 -0.90 -19.68 -14.04
C LYS A 236 0.25 -20.63 -14.40
N TRP A 237 0.43 -21.69 -13.62
CA TRP A 237 1.55 -22.63 -13.74
C TRP A 237 1.15 -24.00 -14.26
N GLU A 238 -0.10 -24.18 -14.67
CA GLU A 238 -0.54 -25.38 -15.35
C GLU A 238 -0.06 -25.34 -16.81
N PRO A 239 0.59 -26.40 -17.33
CA PRO A 239 1.22 -26.37 -18.65
C PRO A 239 0.28 -25.93 -19.80
N GLU A 240 -0.98 -26.36 -19.76
CA GLU A 240 -1.99 -26.03 -20.78
C GLU A 240 -2.39 -24.53 -20.76
N HIS A 241 -2.46 -23.95 -19.56
CA HIS A 241 -2.88 -22.56 -19.35
C HIS A 241 -1.73 -21.57 -19.53
N MET A 242 -0.53 -21.95 -19.09
CA MET A 242 0.68 -21.13 -19.17
C MET A 242 0.96 -20.66 -20.61
N ARG A 243 0.86 -21.58 -21.60
CA ARG A 243 1.02 -21.22 -23.01
C ARG A 243 -0.06 -20.27 -23.49
N ARG A 244 -1.33 -20.51 -23.12
CA ARG A 244 -2.45 -19.64 -23.49
C ARG A 244 -2.25 -18.21 -22.99
N PHE A 245 -1.80 -18.02 -21.74
CA PHE A 245 -1.57 -16.69 -21.18
C PHE A 245 -0.41 -15.97 -21.87
N PHE A 246 0.65 -16.70 -22.21
CA PHE A 246 1.75 -16.15 -23.00
C PHE A 246 1.28 -15.74 -24.40
N ASP A 247 0.59 -16.62 -25.13
CA ASP A 247 0.09 -16.35 -26.48
C ASP A 247 -0.86 -15.13 -26.51
N ARG A 248 -1.67 -14.93 -25.45
CA ARG A 248 -2.49 -13.71 -25.28
C ARG A 248 -1.65 -12.46 -25.14
N ALA A 249 -0.61 -12.48 -24.31
CA ALA A 249 0.28 -11.33 -24.13
C ALA A 249 1.01 -10.97 -25.44
N VAL A 250 1.46 -11.98 -26.19
CA VAL A 250 2.04 -11.81 -27.54
C VAL A 250 1.01 -11.20 -28.50
N LEU A 251 -0.22 -11.73 -28.54
CA LEU A 251 -1.30 -11.18 -29.36
C LEU A 251 -1.53 -9.70 -29.07
N TYR A 252 -1.72 -9.34 -27.79
CA TYR A 252 -1.96 -7.95 -27.35
C TYR A 252 -0.76 -7.02 -27.55
N THR A 253 0.44 -7.58 -27.68
CA THR A 253 1.62 -6.83 -28.11
C THR A 253 1.53 -6.49 -29.60
N ALA A 254 1.09 -7.42 -30.45
CA ALA A 254 1.09 -7.28 -31.90
C ALA A 254 -0.12 -6.53 -32.51
N VAL A 255 -1.29 -6.53 -31.85
CA VAL A 255 -2.52 -5.95 -32.40
C VAL A 255 -2.65 -4.44 -32.13
N GLY A 256 -3.64 -3.78 -32.76
CA GLY A 256 -3.95 -2.37 -32.54
C GLY A 256 -3.30 -1.43 -33.56
N GLU A 257 -3.97 -0.29 -33.79
CA GLU A 257 -3.54 0.70 -34.80
C GLU A 257 -2.45 1.63 -34.27
N THR A 258 -2.48 1.93 -32.97
CA THR A 258 -1.49 2.76 -32.32
C THR A 258 -0.18 2.01 -32.17
N ARG A 259 0.92 2.64 -32.58
CA ARG A 259 2.28 2.13 -32.32
C ARG A 259 2.83 2.78 -31.03
N PRO A 260 2.77 2.08 -29.87
CA PRO A 260 3.24 2.66 -28.62
C PRO A 260 4.76 2.85 -28.63
N GLU A 261 5.27 3.77 -27.81
CA GLU A 261 6.71 3.97 -27.61
C GLU A 261 7.31 2.97 -26.61
N LEU A 262 6.46 2.34 -25.78
CA LEU A 262 6.84 1.27 -24.85
C LEU A 262 5.67 0.34 -24.61
N ILE A 263 5.97 -0.97 -24.57
CA ILE A 263 5.02 -2.01 -24.19
C ILE A 263 5.42 -2.56 -22.82
N ILE A 264 4.47 -2.75 -21.92
CA ILE A 264 4.74 -3.18 -20.55
C ILE A 264 3.90 -4.42 -20.24
N TRP A 265 4.59 -5.51 -19.90
CA TRP A 265 3.96 -6.73 -19.42
C TRP A 265 4.01 -6.82 -17.89
N PRO A 266 3.02 -7.46 -17.24
CA PRO A 266 2.94 -7.55 -15.78
C PRO A 266 4.01 -8.45 -15.15
N GLU A 267 4.03 -8.47 -13.82
CA GLU A 267 4.94 -9.28 -13.01
C GLU A 267 4.82 -10.78 -13.34
N THR A 268 5.98 -11.42 -13.54
CA THR A 268 6.10 -12.85 -13.84
C THR A 268 5.15 -13.31 -14.96
N SER A 269 5.15 -12.58 -16.07
CA SER A 269 4.33 -12.87 -17.26
C SER A 269 5.07 -13.74 -18.28
N VAL A 270 6.40 -13.74 -18.24
CA VAL A 270 7.22 -14.65 -19.04
C VAL A 270 7.21 -16.04 -18.38
N PRO A 271 6.79 -17.11 -19.09
CA PRO A 271 6.55 -18.43 -18.51
C PRO A 271 7.83 -19.25 -18.25
N VAL A 272 8.99 -18.72 -18.61
CA VAL A 272 10.29 -19.37 -18.48
C VAL A 272 11.26 -18.45 -17.74
N LEU A 273 12.32 -19.04 -17.19
CA LEU A 273 13.41 -18.27 -16.62
C LEU A 273 14.14 -17.46 -17.69
N LEU A 274 14.58 -16.25 -17.35
CA LEU A 274 15.28 -15.36 -18.27
C LEU A 274 16.51 -16.01 -18.91
N ASP A 275 17.27 -16.82 -18.17
CA ASP A 275 18.45 -17.55 -18.66
C ASP A 275 18.13 -18.57 -19.77
N ARG A 276 16.86 -18.95 -19.92
CA ARG A 276 16.36 -19.89 -20.94
C ARG A 276 15.35 -19.25 -21.88
N ALA A 277 15.18 -17.93 -21.80
CA ALA A 277 14.11 -17.24 -22.48
C ALA A 277 14.42 -16.88 -23.94
N GLY A 278 15.59 -17.21 -24.50
CA GLY A 278 16.02 -16.76 -25.85
C GLY A 278 14.93 -16.83 -26.92
N HIS A 279 14.41 -18.02 -27.23
CA HIS A 279 13.29 -18.17 -28.18
C HIS A 279 12.01 -17.45 -27.73
N THR A 280 11.75 -17.36 -26.43
CA THR A 280 10.57 -16.64 -25.91
C THR A 280 10.70 -15.14 -26.15
N LEU A 281 11.91 -14.57 -25.98
CA LEU A 281 12.21 -13.18 -26.26
C LEU A 281 12.13 -12.88 -27.76
N ASP A 282 12.59 -13.79 -28.62
CA ASP A 282 12.48 -13.65 -30.09
C ASP A 282 11.02 -13.49 -30.54
N VAL A 283 10.11 -14.32 -29.99
CA VAL A 283 8.66 -14.24 -30.27
C VAL A 283 8.07 -12.91 -29.79
N ILE A 284 8.48 -12.44 -28.61
CA ILE A 284 8.02 -11.15 -28.07
C ILE A 284 8.55 -10.00 -28.95
N ALA A 285 9.80 -10.06 -29.38
CA ALA A 285 10.44 -9.02 -30.19
C ALA A 285 9.78 -8.92 -31.58
N GLU A 286 9.44 -10.06 -32.19
CA GLU A 286 8.68 -10.10 -33.45
C GLU A 286 7.31 -9.42 -33.28
N ALA A 287 6.57 -9.77 -32.22
CA ALA A 287 5.27 -9.16 -31.92
C ALA A 287 5.37 -7.66 -31.61
N ALA A 288 6.44 -7.22 -30.96
CA ALA A 288 6.68 -5.81 -30.64
C ALA A 288 7.05 -4.95 -31.85
N ALA A 289 7.37 -5.58 -33.00
CA ALA A 289 7.64 -4.90 -34.27
C ALA A 289 8.63 -3.73 -34.17
N GLY A 290 9.73 -3.93 -33.42
CA GLY A 290 10.79 -2.94 -33.23
C GLY A 290 10.52 -1.90 -32.14
N LYS A 291 9.55 -2.13 -31.24
CA LYS A 291 9.33 -1.33 -30.02
C LYS A 291 9.96 -2.00 -28.79
N PRO A 292 10.48 -1.22 -27.83
CA PRO A 292 11.00 -1.79 -26.58
C PRO A 292 9.87 -2.36 -25.73
N VAL A 293 10.19 -3.39 -24.95
CA VAL A 293 9.24 -4.07 -24.07
C VAL A 293 9.82 -4.22 -22.68
N VAL A 294 9.07 -3.81 -21.65
CA VAL A 294 9.38 -4.17 -20.26
C VAL A 294 8.63 -5.44 -19.90
N LEU A 295 9.37 -6.44 -19.44
CA LEU A 295 8.85 -7.78 -19.13
C LEU A 295 9.05 -8.10 -17.64
N GLY A 296 7.99 -8.57 -16.98
CA GLY A 296 8.11 -9.23 -15.68
C GLY A 296 8.51 -10.69 -15.85
N VAL A 297 9.68 -11.07 -15.32
CA VAL A 297 10.29 -12.38 -15.54
C VAL A 297 11.08 -12.84 -14.31
N ASN A 298 11.11 -14.14 -14.06
CA ASN A 298 12.00 -14.72 -13.07
C ASN A 298 13.37 -14.97 -13.68
N ARG A 299 14.46 -14.68 -12.96
CA ARG A 299 15.82 -15.00 -13.41
C ARG A 299 16.64 -15.67 -12.33
N THR A 300 17.71 -16.33 -12.74
CA THR A 300 18.69 -16.91 -11.81
C THR A 300 20.06 -16.27 -12.00
N ASP A 301 20.84 -16.24 -10.92
CA ASP A 301 22.27 -15.91 -10.90
C ASP A 301 22.98 -16.83 -9.91
N GLY A 302 23.60 -17.89 -10.44
CA GLY A 302 24.11 -19.00 -9.66
C GLY A 302 22.98 -19.71 -8.89
N VAL A 303 23.05 -19.68 -7.57
CA VAL A 303 22.03 -20.27 -6.67
C VAL A 303 20.89 -19.31 -6.32
N ARG A 304 21.00 -18.03 -6.71
CA ARG A 304 20.04 -16.99 -6.36
C ARG A 304 18.95 -16.90 -7.42
N ALA A 305 17.69 -16.84 -7.00
CA ALA A 305 16.55 -16.57 -7.85
C ALA A 305 16.02 -15.16 -7.58
N TYR A 306 15.61 -14.45 -8.62
CA TYR A 306 15.08 -13.09 -8.54
C TYR A 306 13.74 -12.98 -9.27
N ASN A 307 12.87 -12.14 -8.73
CA ASN A 307 11.69 -11.62 -9.42
C ASN A 307 12.09 -10.28 -10.03
N SER A 308 12.06 -10.17 -11.36
CA SER A 308 12.72 -9.10 -12.08
C SER A 308 11.80 -8.43 -13.09
N ALA A 309 12.06 -7.16 -13.34
CA ALA A 309 11.59 -6.44 -14.51
C ALA A 309 12.79 -6.26 -15.45
N VAL A 310 12.64 -6.61 -16.72
CA VAL A 310 13.71 -6.46 -17.71
C VAL A 310 13.25 -5.55 -18.85
N LEU A 311 14.12 -4.65 -19.27
CA LEU A 311 13.94 -3.88 -20.49
C LEU A 311 14.55 -4.67 -21.64
N MET A 312 13.70 -5.08 -22.56
CA MET A 312 14.09 -5.62 -23.85
C MET A 312 14.08 -4.49 -24.88
N ASP A 313 15.19 -4.34 -25.63
CA ASP A 313 15.28 -3.35 -26.69
C ASP A 313 14.51 -3.77 -27.96
N ALA A 314 14.53 -2.90 -28.97
CA ALA A 314 13.86 -3.13 -30.24
C ALA A 314 14.45 -4.31 -31.05
N GLN A 315 15.62 -4.82 -30.67
CA GLN A 315 16.33 -5.94 -31.30
C GLN A 315 16.10 -7.26 -30.53
N GLY A 316 15.25 -7.25 -29.50
CA GLY A 316 14.98 -8.43 -28.67
C GLY A 316 16.08 -8.74 -27.65
N GLN A 317 17.03 -7.84 -27.43
CA GLN A 317 18.11 -8.03 -26.47
C GLN A 317 17.75 -7.43 -25.11
N VAL A 318 18.19 -8.07 -24.03
CA VAL A 318 18.01 -7.55 -22.67
C VAL A 318 18.99 -6.40 -22.45
N ALA A 319 18.48 -5.17 -22.38
CA ALA A 319 19.27 -3.96 -22.22
C ALA A 319 19.52 -3.61 -20.75
N GLN A 320 18.49 -3.74 -19.90
CA GLN A 320 18.56 -3.41 -18.47
C GLN A 320 17.75 -4.42 -17.64
N VAL A 321 18.16 -4.62 -16.40
CA VAL A 321 17.51 -5.54 -15.45
C VAL A 321 17.31 -4.81 -14.11
N TYR A 322 16.10 -4.91 -13.56
CA TYR A 322 15.77 -4.49 -12.22
C TYR A 322 15.30 -5.70 -11.42
N ASP A 323 16.00 -6.02 -10.34
CA ASP A 323 15.65 -7.12 -9.45
C ASP A 323 14.88 -6.55 -8.24
N LYS A 324 13.72 -7.13 -7.92
CA LYS A 324 12.89 -6.74 -6.77
C LYS A 324 13.72 -6.72 -5.49
N HIS A 325 13.72 -5.61 -4.78
CA HIS A 325 14.51 -5.41 -3.57
C HIS A 325 13.66 -5.50 -2.30
N HIS A 326 12.37 -5.12 -2.35
CA HIS A 326 11.46 -5.31 -1.21
C HIS A 326 10.58 -6.55 -1.40
N LEU A 327 10.96 -7.64 -0.74
CA LEU A 327 10.28 -8.93 -0.86
C LEU A 327 9.06 -9.04 0.08
N VAL A 328 8.05 -9.80 -0.35
CA VAL A 328 6.87 -10.11 0.46
C VAL A 328 7.21 -11.19 1.50
N PRO A 329 7.07 -10.92 2.81
CA PRO A 329 7.26 -11.93 3.86
C PRO A 329 6.29 -13.10 3.70
N PHE A 330 6.77 -14.32 3.89
CA PHE A 330 6.05 -15.60 3.71
C PHE A 330 5.56 -15.90 2.29
N GLY A 331 5.49 -14.91 1.40
CA GLY A 331 5.23 -15.10 -0.02
C GLY A 331 6.51 -15.44 -0.78
N GLU A 332 7.49 -14.53 -0.75
CA GLU A 332 8.71 -14.60 -1.57
C GLU A 332 9.92 -15.08 -0.77
N TYR A 333 9.92 -14.89 0.55
CA TYR A 333 10.94 -15.41 1.44
C TYR A 333 10.32 -15.81 2.78
N ILE A 334 11.04 -16.60 3.57
CA ILE A 334 10.61 -17.01 4.91
C ILE A 334 11.40 -16.19 5.94
N PRO A 335 10.75 -15.30 6.71
CA PRO A 335 11.40 -14.65 7.84
C PRO A 335 11.97 -15.71 8.79
N LEU A 336 13.21 -15.56 9.25
CA LEU A 336 13.92 -16.57 10.07
C LEU A 336 14.01 -17.95 9.37
N GLY A 337 14.14 -17.96 8.05
CA GLY A 337 14.02 -19.14 7.18
C GLY A 337 14.71 -20.42 7.67
N ASN A 338 15.94 -20.33 8.19
CA ASN A 338 16.66 -21.50 8.72
C ASN A 338 15.97 -22.19 9.91
N MET A 339 15.22 -21.45 10.74
CA MET A 339 14.51 -22.01 11.89
C MET A 339 13.12 -22.56 11.51
N LEU A 340 12.42 -21.90 10.58
CA LEU A 340 11.05 -22.22 10.19
C LEU A 340 10.97 -23.24 9.04
N SER A 341 11.98 -23.32 8.17
CA SER A 341 12.10 -24.37 7.15
C SER A 341 12.27 -25.75 7.78
N TRP A 342 12.85 -25.81 8.99
CA TRP A 342 12.96 -27.05 9.79
C TRP A 342 11.59 -27.59 10.22
N PHE A 343 10.57 -26.73 10.30
CA PHE A 343 9.16 -27.10 10.52
C PHE A 343 8.36 -27.28 9.22
N GLY A 344 9.01 -27.25 8.06
CA GLY A 344 8.37 -27.52 6.75
C GLY A 344 7.59 -26.35 6.15
N ILE A 345 7.69 -25.14 6.71
CA ILE A 345 7.06 -23.93 6.14
C ILE A 345 7.89 -23.49 4.92
N ARG A 346 7.23 -23.18 3.79
CA ARG A 346 7.85 -22.66 2.54
C ARG A 346 7.06 -21.47 2.00
N GLY A 347 7.69 -20.64 1.18
CA GLY A 347 7.05 -19.44 0.62
C GLY A 347 5.89 -19.77 -0.33
N PHE A 348 4.80 -19.00 -0.28
CA PHE A 348 3.62 -19.25 -1.12
C PHE A 348 3.86 -18.96 -2.61
N ALA A 349 4.69 -17.96 -2.92
CA ALA A 349 4.99 -17.51 -4.28
C ALA A 349 6.34 -18.05 -4.81
N SER A 350 7.14 -18.71 -3.96
CA SER A 350 8.45 -19.23 -4.37
C SER A 350 8.30 -20.42 -5.30
N GLN A 351 8.75 -20.27 -6.54
CA GLN A 351 8.89 -21.39 -7.47
C GLN A 351 10.22 -22.16 -7.31
N HIS A 352 11.17 -21.59 -6.56
CA HIS A 352 12.53 -22.10 -6.42
C HIS A 352 12.93 -22.18 -4.95
N GLY A 353 13.19 -23.39 -4.45
CA GLY A 353 13.87 -23.64 -3.17
C GLY A 353 13.34 -22.83 -1.97
N ASP A 354 14.25 -22.13 -1.30
CA ASP A 354 14.02 -21.37 -0.06
C ASP A 354 13.45 -19.95 -0.27
N GLY A 355 13.15 -19.55 -1.51
CA GLY A 355 12.59 -18.24 -1.86
C GLY A 355 13.43 -17.41 -2.84
N TYR A 356 13.00 -16.18 -3.06
CA TYR A 356 13.70 -15.18 -3.87
C TYR A 356 14.76 -14.43 -3.07
N SER A 357 15.79 -13.95 -3.76
CA SER A 357 16.80 -13.03 -3.26
C SER A 357 16.41 -11.57 -3.52
N ALA A 358 16.78 -10.67 -2.61
CA ALA A 358 16.54 -9.24 -2.79
C ALA A 358 17.57 -8.62 -3.75
N GLY A 359 17.10 -7.72 -4.61
CA GLY A 359 17.91 -6.84 -5.45
C GLY A 359 18.68 -5.78 -4.65
N SER A 360 19.46 -4.97 -5.35
CA SER A 360 20.38 -3.97 -4.75
C SER A 360 19.71 -2.70 -4.23
N GLY A 361 18.42 -2.48 -4.54
CA GLY A 361 17.67 -1.29 -4.14
C GLY A 361 16.96 -0.61 -5.30
N PRO A 362 16.36 0.57 -5.08
CA PRO A 362 15.67 1.33 -6.12
C PRO A 362 16.66 1.91 -7.13
N VAL A 363 16.53 1.48 -8.39
CA VAL A 363 17.36 1.92 -9.53
C VAL A 363 16.44 2.26 -10.69
N VAL A 364 16.69 3.39 -11.35
CA VAL A 364 15.90 3.82 -12.50
C VAL A 364 16.32 3.08 -13.77
N MET A 365 15.36 2.79 -14.65
CA MET A 365 15.59 2.32 -16.01
C MET A 365 15.55 3.47 -17.00
N ASP A 366 16.54 3.55 -17.88
CA ASP A 366 16.56 4.49 -19.00
C ASP A 366 15.76 3.94 -20.18
N LEU A 367 14.68 4.62 -20.56
CA LEU A 367 13.76 4.24 -21.65
C LEU A 367 13.96 5.13 -22.89
N GLY A 368 15.11 5.80 -22.99
CA GLY A 368 15.47 6.67 -24.10
C GLY A 368 14.55 7.89 -24.19
N LYS A 369 13.78 7.99 -25.28
CA LYS A 369 12.91 9.16 -25.54
C LYS A 369 11.79 9.34 -24.52
N LEU A 370 11.40 8.27 -23.83
CA LEU A 370 10.40 8.31 -22.75
C LEU A 370 10.94 8.86 -21.44
N GLY A 371 12.26 9.03 -21.32
CA GLY A 371 12.93 9.40 -20.08
C GLY A 371 13.19 8.19 -19.18
N LYS A 372 13.30 8.44 -17.87
CA LYS A 372 13.67 7.43 -16.88
C LYS A 372 12.47 6.99 -16.06
N ALA A 373 12.27 5.68 -15.95
CA ALA A 373 11.25 5.11 -15.08
C ALA A 373 11.88 4.52 -13.82
N LEU A 374 11.21 4.63 -12.67
CA LEU A 374 11.51 3.78 -11.52
C LEU A 374 10.60 2.55 -11.55
N PRO A 375 11.14 1.34 -11.79
CA PRO A 375 10.36 0.11 -11.69
C PRO A 375 9.97 -0.16 -10.24
N LEU A 376 8.73 -0.61 -10.04
CA LEU A 376 8.18 -1.07 -8.77
C LEU A 376 7.49 -2.41 -9.01
N ILE A 377 8.02 -3.50 -8.46
CA ILE A 377 7.45 -4.82 -8.63
C ILE A 377 6.48 -5.08 -7.49
N CYS A 378 5.19 -5.08 -7.82
CA CYS A 378 4.10 -5.47 -6.94
C CYS A 378 4.13 -4.73 -5.58
N TYR A 379 4.50 -5.45 -4.52
CA TYR A 379 4.53 -5.00 -3.13
C TYR A 379 5.40 -3.75 -2.87
N GLU A 380 6.40 -3.48 -3.73
CA GLU A 380 7.26 -2.29 -3.60
C GLU A 380 6.48 -0.97 -3.68
N ALA A 381 5.38 -0.92 -4.43
CA ALA A 381 4.56 0.30 -4.53
C ALA A 381 3.77 0.63 -3.25
N VAL A 382 3.74 -0.30 -2.28
CA VAL A 382 3.09 -0.08 -0.98
C VAL A 382 3.93 0.85 -0.09
N PHE A 383 5.26 0.88 -0.30
CA PHE A 383 6.22 1.58 0.56
C PHE A 383 6.55 2.98 0.03
N PRO A 384 6.11 4.05 0.71
CA PRO A 384 6.45 5.42 0.33
C PRO A 384 7.97 5.67 0.26
N GLN A 385 8.70 5.14 1.25
CA GLN A 385 10.13 5.37 1.39
C GLN A 385 10.99 4.72 0.29
N ASP A 386 10.52 3.63 -0.32
CA ASP A 386 11.28 2.91 -1.35
C ASP A 386 11.28 3.72 -2.66
N VAL A 387 10.19 4.44 -2.94
CA VAL A 387 10.08 5.32 -4.11
C VAL A 387 11.01 6.54 -3.98
N GLY A 388 11.16 7.08 -2.77
CA GLY A 388 12.08 8.19 -2.48
C GLY A 388 13.56 7.77 -2.35
N GLY A 389 13.86 6.47 -2.37
CA GLY A 389 15.21 5.95 -2.18
C GLY A 389 16.10 5.93 -3.43
N ALA A 390 15.54 6.19 -4.61
CA ALA A 390 16.30 6.20 -5.86
C ALA A 390 17.33 7.35 -5.89
N ALA A 391 18.56 7.06 -6.35
CA ALA A 391 19.62 8.06 -6.42
C ALA A 391 19.34 9.20 -7.42
N GLU A 392 18.52 8.91 -8.44
CA GLU A 392 18.08 9.87 -9.44
C GLU A 392 16.55 9.95 -9.42
N ARG A 393 16.01 11.17 -9.56
CA ARG A 393 14.57 11.36 -9.68
C ARG A 393 14.11 10.85 -11.04
N PRO A 394 13.19 9.86 -11.11
CA PRO A 394 12.63 9.40 -12.38
C PRO A 394 11.67 10.43 -12.97
N ASP A 395 11.35 10.27 -14.26
CA ASP A 395 10.31 11.02 -14.96
C ASP A 395 8.92 10.44 -14.71
N PHE A 396 8.83 9.12 -14.45
CA PHE A 396 7.60 8.43 -14.08
C PHE A 396 7.86 7.16 -13.27
N LEU A 397 6.80 6.64 -12.63
CA LEU A 397 6.83 5.36 -11.92
C LEU A 397 6.28 4.26 -12.81
N MET A 398 6.89 3.08 -12.80
CA MET A 398 6.44 1.93 -13.59
C MET A 398 6.18 0.75 -12.68
N GLN A 399 4.92 0.41 -12.47
CA GLN A 399 4.54 -0.72 -11.64
C GLN A 399 4.19 -1.93 -12.49
N VAL A 400 4.90 -3.05 -12.28
CA VAL A 400 4.52 -4.36 -12.82
C VAL A 400 4.05 -5.23 -11.66
N THR A 401 2.86 -5.84 -11.77
CA THR A 401 2.27 -6.52 -10.61
C THR A 401 1.38 -7.70 -10.97
N ASN A 402 1.33 -8.68 -10.08
CA ASN A 402 0.41 -9.80 -10.13
C ASN A 402 -0.56 -9.75 -8.95
N ASP A 403 -1.66 -9.00 -9.11
CA ASP A 403 -2.72 -8.90 -8.09
C ASP A 403 -3.57 -10.17 -7.93
N ALA A 404 -3.32 -11.22 -8.71
CA ALA A 404 -4.05 -12.49 -8.59
C ALA A 404 -3.91 -13.13 -7.20
N TRP A 405 -2.92 -12.71 -6.41
CA TRP A 405 -2.74 -13.08 -5.01
C TRP A 405 -3.70 -12.38 -4.03
N PHE A 406 -4.35 -11.29 -4.43
CA PHE A 406 -5.12 -10.43 -3.54
C PHE A 406 -6.64 -10.60 -3.68
N GLY A 407 -7.07 -11.60 -4.45
CA GLY A 407 -8.47 -11.92 -4.69
C GLY A 407 -9.17 -10.90 -5.59
N ASN A 408 -10.51 -10.92 -5.59
CA ASN A 408 -11.33 -10.19 -6.57
C ASN A 408 -12.18 -9.06 -5.96
N PHE A 409 -11.99 -8.77 -4.67
CA PHE A 409 -12.90 -7.88 -3.94
C PHE A 409 -12.24 -6.61 -3.41
N SER A 410 -11.26 -6.72 -2.51
CA SER A 410 -10.72 -5.53 -1.80
C SER A 410 -9.24 -5.29 -2.07
N GLY A 411 -8.42 -6.33 -2.08
CA GLY A 411 -6.97 -6.20 -2.18
C GLY A 411 -6.47 -5.47 -3.43
N PRO A 412 -6.88 -5.82 -4.66
CA PRO A 412 -6.42 -5.13 -5.87
C PRO A 412 -6.79 -3.64 -5.91
N TYR A 413 -7.98 -3.27 -5.41
CA TYR A 413 -8.41 -1.88 -5.37
C TYR A 413 -7.67 -1.07 -4.29
N GLN A 414 -7.37 -1.68 -3.13
CA GLN A 414 -6.49 -1.06 -2.13
C GLN A 414 -5.07 -0.88 -2.68
N HIS A 415 -4.57 -1.85 -3.45
CA HIS A 415 -3.26 -1.76 -4.10
C HIS A 415 -3.22 -0.65 -5.15
N LEU A 416 -4.29 -0.48 -5.94
CA LEU A 416 -4.45 0.65 -6.86
C LEU A 416 -4.50 2.00 -6.11
N ALA A 417 -5.21 2.08 -4.98
CA ALA A 417 -5.23 3.28 -4.14
C ALA A 417 -3.83 3.64 -3.64
N GLN A 418 -3.02 2.66 -3.24
CA GLN A 418 -1.62 2.89 -2.85
C GLN A 418 -0.79 3.42 -4.02
N ALA A 419 -0.88 2.80 -5.19
CA ALA A 419 -0.22 3.24 -6.42
C ALA A 419 -0.54 4.71 -6.76
N ARG A 420 -1.82 5.10 -6.62
CA ARG A 420 -2.26 6.48 -6.81
C ARG A 420 -1.69 7.43 -5.76
N MET A 421 -1.55 6.99 -4.51
CA MET A 421 -0.90 7.79 -3.48
C MET A 421 0.60 8.00 -3.77
N ARG A 422 1.30 7.01 -4.34
CA ARG A 422 2.70 7.15 -4.79
C ARG A 422 2.83 8.20 -5.88
N ALA A 423 1.90 8.21 -6.84
CA ALA A 423 1.88 9.23 -7.87
C ALA A 423 1.72 10.66 -7.28
N ILE A 424 0.76 10.84 -6.35
CA ILE A 424 0.49 12.14 -5.70
C ILE A 424 1.71 12.64 -4.90
N GLU A 425 2.25 11.79 -4.02
CA GLU A 425 3.27 12.26 -3.09
C GLU A 425 4.58 12.59 -3.80
N GLN A 426 4.91 11.89 -4.89
CA GLN A 426 6.13 12.12 -5.65
C GLN A 426 5.96 13.19 -6.73
N GLY A 427 4.71 13.51 -7.08
CA GLY A 427 4.39 14.37 -8.22
C GLY A 427 4.84 13.74 -9.53
N LEU A 428 4.68 12.42 -9.65
CA LEU A 428 5.10 11.63 -10.81
C LEU A 428 3.91 10.86 -11.35
N PRO A 429 3.71 10.81 -12.69
CA PRO A 429 2.76 9.88 -13.28
C PRO A 429 3.21 8.44 -13.00
N MET A 430 2.26 7.52 -13.03
CA MET A 430 2.53 6.09 -12.91
C MET A 430 1.87 5.30 -14.03
N VAL A 431 2.60 4.37 -14.61
CA VAL A 431 2.07 3.34 -15.50
C VAL A 431 2.07 2.01 -14.75
N ARG A 432 0.90 1.38 -14.64
CA ARG A 432 0.71 0.15 -13.85
C ARG A 432 0.19 -0.96 -14.76
N ALA A 433 1.02 -1.98 -15.02
CA ALA A 433 0.63 -3.20 -15.74
C ALA A 433 0.37 -4.33 -14.74
N ALA A 434 -0.88 -4.75 -14.63
CA ALA A 434 -1.32 -5.81 -13.73
C ALA A 434 -1.72 -7.08 -14.50
N ASN A 435 -1.48 -8.26 -13.93
CA ASN A 435 -1.85 -9.54 -14.55
C ASN A 435 -3.36 -9.77 -14.60
N THR A 436 -4.02 -9.88 -13.44
CA THR A 436 -5.49 -9.92 -13.31
C THR A 436 -6.02 -8.66 -12.64
N GLY A 437 -5.14 -7.81 -12.09
CA GLY A 437 -5.45 -6.58 -11.39
C GLY A 437 -6.00 -5.48 -12.29
N VAL A 438 -6.19 -4.29 -11.73
CA VAL A 438 -6.49 -3.09 -12.53
C VAL A 438 -5.17 -2.57 -13.14
N SER A 439 -5.02 -2.70 -14.45
CA SER A 439 -3.98 -1.98 -15.19
C SER A 439 -4.41 -0.54 -15.42
N ALA A 440 -3.53 0.43 -15.19
CA ALA A 440 -3.90 1.85 -15.22
C ALA A 440 -2.75 2.79 -15.56
N VAL A 441 -3.08 3.91 -16.18
CA VAL A 441 -2.20 5.09 -16.27
C VAL A 441 -2.72 6.16 -15.33
N ILE A 442 -1.87 6.59 -14.40
CA ILE A 442 -2.20 7.47 -13.28
C ILE A 442 -1.41 8.77 -13.44
N SER A 443 -2.06 9.92 -13.34
CA SER A 443 -1.40 11.22 -13.41
C SER A 443 -0.58 11.53 -12.15
N ALA A 444 0.30 12.52 -12.23
CA ALA A 444 1.06 13.04 -11.07
C ALA A 444 0.20 13.56 -9.89
N LYS A 445 -1.12 13.70 -10.08
CA LYS A 445 -2.07 14.05 -9.02
C LYS A 445 -2.97 12.88 -8.62
N GLY A 446 -2.62 11.66 -9.01
CA GLY A 446 -3.32 10.44 -8.62
C GLY A 446 -4.65 10.22 -9.34
N ARG A 447 -4.92 10.90 -10.46
CA ARG A 447 -6.10 10.63 -11.29
C ARG A 447 -5.83 9.46 -12.23
N VAL A 448 -6.72 8.49 -12.28
CA VAL A 448 -6.68 7.43 -13.31
C VAL A 448 -7.14 8.03 -14.63
N THR A 449 -6.26 8.01 -15.63
CA THR A 449 -6.48 8.63 -16.95
C THR A 449 -6.92 7.63 -18.01
N ALA A 450 -6.49 6.37 -17.87
CA ALA A 450 -6.92 5.21 -18.63
C ALA A 450 -6.77 3.97 -17.75
N PHE A 451 -7.64 2.97 -17.93
CA PHE A 451 -7.54 1.71 -17.19
C PHE A 451 -8.16 0.54 -17.94
N LEU A 452 -7.70 -0.66 -17.61
CA LEU A 452 -8.35 -1.93 -17.92
C LEU A 452 -8.87 -2.54 -16.61
N PRO A 453 -10.14 -2.94 -16.54
CA PRO A 453 -10.75 -3.45 -15.31
C PRO A 453 -10.08 -4.72 -14.75
N LEU A 454 -10.39 -4.98 -13.48
CA LEU A 454 -10.03 -6.22 -12.78
C LEU A 454 -10.62 -7.44 -13.50
N ASN A 455 -9.82 -8.50 -13.67
CA ASN A 455 -10.18 -9.77 -14.28
C ASN A 455 -10.62 -9.70 -15.76
N GLU A 456 -10.24 -8.66 -16.48
CA GLU A 456 -10.41 -8.58 -17.94
C GLU A 456 -9.09 -8.89 -18.66
N GLU A 457 -9.15 -9.46 -19.86
CA GLU A 457 -7.98 -9.64 -20.72
C GLU A 457 -7.95 -8.59 -21.83
N GLY A 458 -6.77 -8.07 -22.14
CA GLY A 458 -6.64 -7.07 -23.20
C GLY A 458 -5.36 -6.25 -23.10
N TYR A 459 -5.41 -5.09 -23.73
CA TYR A 459 -4.41 -4.05 -23.61
C TYR A 459 -5.06 -2.68 -23.59
N ILE A 460 -4.34 -1.69 -23.06
CA ILE A 460 -4.70 -0.28 -23.20
C ILE A 460 -3.52 0.51 -23.73
N ASP A 461 -3.79 1.36 -24.72
CA ASP A 461 -2.89 2.39 -25.22
C ASP A 461 -3.27 3.73 -24.59
N ALA A 462 -2.33 4.36 -23.90
CA ALA A 462 -2.60 5.62 -23.22
C ALA A 462 -1.40 6.56 -23.28
N ALA A 463 -1.68 7.84 -23.46
CA ALA A 463 -0.68 8.89 -23.39
C ALA A 463 -0.12 8.99 -21.97
N LEU A 464 1.20 9.06 -21.84
CA LEU A 464 1.89 9.26 -20.58
C LEU A 464 1.63 10.69 -20.06
N PRO A 465 0.96 10.88 -18.90
CA PRO A 465 0.75 12.20 -18.36
C PRO A 465 2.09 12.85 -17.94
N PRO A 466 2.20 14.18 -17.90
CA PRO A 466 3.43 14.83 -17.49
C PRO A 466 3.70 14.68 -15.98
N ALA A 467 4.98 14.70 -15.61
CA ALA A 467 5.41 14.89 -14.23
C ALA A 467 5.04 16.30 -13.71
N ALA A 468 4.71 16.37 -12.43
CA ALA A 468 4.65 17.64 -11.72
C ALA A 468 6.06 18.08 -11.31
N THR A 469 6.17 19.33 -10.87
CA THR A 469 7.36 19.81 -10.16
C THR A 469 7.62 18.92 -8.94
N PRO A 470 8.89 18.62 -8.59
CA PRO A 470 9.21 17.82 -7.41
C PRO A 470 8.49 18.38 -6.18
N THR A 471 7.73 17.53 -5.51
CA THR A 471 6.90 17.91 -4.37
C THR A 471 7.77 18.20 -3.15
N MET A 472 7.17 18.69 -2.06
CA MET A 472 7.94 18.83 -0.82
C MET A 472 8.28 17.47 -0.26
N TYR A 473 7.34 16.53 -0.29
CA TYR A 473 7.55 15.17 0.20
C TYR A 473 8.65 14.44 -0.60
N SER A 474 8.67 14.56 -1.93
CA SER A 474 9.69 13.90 -2.76
C SER A 474 11.11 14.39 -2.45
N ARG A 475 11.27 15.57 -1.82
CA ARG A 475 12.57 16.13 -1.43
C ARG A 475 13.00 15.75 -0.03
N THR A 476 12.04 15.57 0.89
CA THR A 476 12.34 15.44 2.32
C THR A 476 12.04 14.06 2.88
N GLY A 477 11.23 13.26 2.19
CA GLY A 477 10.68 12.01 2.70
C GLY A 477 9.95 12.21 4.04
N ASP A 478 10.00 11.19 4.88
CA ASP A 478 9.28 11.16 6.16
C ASP A 478 9.98 11.89 7.31
N LEU A 479 11.23 12.33 7.12
CA LEU A 479 12.07 12.92 8.17
C LEU A 479 11.45 14.17 8.83
N PRO A 480 10.89 15.16 8.11
CA PRO A 480 10.32 16.34 8.76
C PRO A 480 9.13 15.98 9.65
N LEU A 481 8.26 15.08 9.18
CA LEU A 481 7.12 14.64 9.98
C LEU A 481 7.57 13.86 11.21
N ALA A 482 8.51 12.92 11.04
CA ALA A 482 9.08 12.17 12.15
C ALA A 482 9.67 13.11 13.22
N PHE A 483 10.43 14.12 12.80
CA PHE A 483 10.99 15.14 13.68
C PHE A 483 9.90 15.90 14.44
N VAL A 484 8.87 16.40 13.76
CA VAL A 484 7.75 17.12 14.38
C VAL A 484 7.03 16.24 15.42
N LEU A 485 6.73 14.99 15.06
CA LEU A 485 6.06 14.04 15.96
C LEU A 485 6.90 13.75 17.21
N LEU A 486 8.22 13.61 17.07
CA LEU A 486 9.13 13.37 18.19
C LEU A 486 9.27 14.60 19.09
N VAL A 487 9.38 15.81 18.52
CA VAL A 487 9.45 17.06 19.31
C VAL A 487 8.16 17.26 20.12
N VAL A 488 6.99 17.09 19.49
CA VAL A 488 5.70 17.20 20.19
C VAL A 488 5.59 16.16 21.30
N THR A 489 6.05 14.93 21.06
CA THR A 489 6.10 13.86 22.07
C THR A 489 7.02 14.22 23.24
N GLY A 490 8.19 14.79 22.96
CA GLY A 490 9.13 15.27 23.97
C GLY A 490 8.52 16.37 24.86
N LEU A 491 7.88 17.38 24.24
CA LEU A 491 7.21 18.47 24.96
C LEU A 491 6.06 17.97 25.84
N LEU A 492 5.26 17.02 25.34
CA LEU A 492 4.19 16.38 26.13
C LEU A 492 4.74 15.64 27.35
N THR A 493 5.84 14.91 27.16
CA THR A 493 6.48 14.14 28.23
C THR A 493 7.10 15.06 29.30
N LEU A 494 7.79 16.13 28.90
CA LEU A 494 8.35 17.12 29.83
C LEU A 494 7.26 17.79 30.66
N ARG A 495 6.16 18.21 30.04
CA ARG A 495 5.02 18.82 30.73
C ARG A 495 4.42 17.92 31.81
N THR A 496 4.45 16.60 31.65
CA THR A 496 3.99 15.68 32.71
C THR A 496 4.92 15.58 33.89
N ARG A 497 6.23 15.60 33.66
CA ARG A 497 7.23 15.54 34.75
C ARG A 497 7.11 16.77 35.64
N PHE A 498 7.07 17.96 35.06
CA PHE A 498 6.89 19.23 35.80
C PHE A 498 5.54 19.40 36.51
N LYS A 499 4.56 18.53 36.27
CA LYS A 499 3.30 18.50 37.03
C LYS A 499 3.30 17.48 38.17
N SER A 500 4.30 16.60 38.20
CA SER A 500 4.44 15.51 39.17
C SER A 500 5.52 15.82 40.23
N ASP A 501 6.42 16.74 39.93
CA ASP A 501 7.25 17.48 40.90
C ASP A 501 6.48 18.71 41.39
#